data_AF-A0A943QQA3-F1
#
_entry.id   AF-A0A943QQA3-F1
#
_cell.length_a   1.000
_cell.length_b   1.000
_cell.length_c   1.000
_cell.angle_alpha   90.00
_cell.angle_beta   90.00
_cell.angle_gamma   90.00
#
_symmetry.space_group_name_H-M   'P 1'
#
loop_
_entity.id
_entity.type
_entity.pdbx_description
1 polymer ?
#
loop_
_entity_poly.entity_id
_entity_poly.type
_entity_poly.pdbx_seq_one_letter_code
_entity_poly.pdbx_strand_id
1 'polypeptide(L)' 'MENIYVILICKKCRKSNILLENEVEDTKRDNKYLACAHCGSKKFVREKATNNIRDCMKERSYKRSGGALRQVE' A
#
# COMPACT_ATOMS: atom_id res chain seq x y z
N MET A 1 -15.27 -9.03 1.15
CA MET A 1 -13.86 -9.44 1.00
C MET A 1 -13.03 -8.50 1.86
N GLU A 2 -12.22 -9.03 2.76
CA GLU A 2 -11.21 -8.24 3.46
C GLU A 2 -10.16 -7.75 2.46
N ASN A 3 -9.59 -6.57 2.69
CA ASN A 3 -8.53 -6.01 1.86
C ASN A 3 -7.18 -6.56 2.35
N ILE A 4 -6.36 -7.12 1.46
CA ILE A 4 -5.05 -7.69 1.83
C ILE A 4 -4.05 -6.57 2.13
N TYR A 5 -4.04 -5.52 1.33
CA TYR A 5 -3.05 -4.44 1.40
C TYR A 5 -3.69 -3.12 1.83
N VAL A 6 -2.91 -2.32 2.55
CA VAL A 6 -3.23 -0.94 2.89
C VAL A 6 -2.09 -0.01 2.58
N ILE A 7 -2.43 1.13 1.99
CA ILE A 7 -1.48 2.17 1.62
C ILE A 7 -1.58 3.29 2.66
N LEU A 8 -0.47 3.52 3.35
CA LEU A 8 -0.32 4.60 4.32
C LEU A 8 0.70 5.62 3.81
N ILE A 9 0.29 6.88 3.74
CA ILE A 9 1.17 7.99 3.35
C ILE A 9 1.69 8.68 4.60
N CYS A 10 3.02 8.76 4.74
CA CYS A 10 3.62 9.48 5.85
C CYS A 10 3.37 10.99 5.73
N LYS A 11 2.83 11.63 6.78
CA LYS A 11 2.60 13.08 6.80
C LYS A 11 3.90 13.91 6.78
N LYS A 12 5.03 13.33 7.20
CA LYS A 12 6.34 14.02 7.26
C LYS A 12 7.09 13.96 5.92
N CYS A 13 7.45 12.77 5.46
CA CYS A 13 8.26 12.61 4.24
C CYS A 13 7.44 12.35 2.97
N ARG A 14 6.10 12.24 3.08
CA ARG A 14 5.17 12.02 1.96
C ARG A 14 5.35 10.72 1.18
N LYS A 15 6.26 9.84 1.60
CA LYS A 15 6.46 8.50 1.02
C LYS A 15 5.37 7.52 1.46
N SER A 16 5.05 6.58 0.58
CA SER A 16 4.09 5.50 0.82
C SER A 16 4.71 4.37 1.63
N ASN A 17 3.89 3.74 2.47
CA ASN A 17 4.17 2.50 3.18
C ASN A 17 3.01 1.55 2.83
N ILE A 18 3.31 0.47 2.12
CA ILE A 18 2.34 -0.55 1.71
C ILE A 18 2.49 -1.69 2.69
N LEU A 19 1.43 -2.00 3.44
CA LEU A 19 1.45 -2.98 4.52
C LEU A 19 0.31 -4.00 4.33
N LEU A 20 0.41 -5.14 5.00
CA LEU A 20 -0.69 -6.09 5.11
C LEU A 20 -1.72 -5.58 6.12
N GLU A 21 -3.00 -5.52 5.74
CA GLU A 21 -4.06 -4.99 6.61
C GLU A 21 -4.15 -5.76 7.93
N ASN A 22 -4.06 -7.09 7.87
CA ASN A 22 -4.14 -7.94 9.07
C ASN A 22 -3.00 -7.65 10.05
N GLU A 23 -1.77 -7.48 9.58
CA GLU A 23 -0.64 -7.14 10.44
C GLU A 23 -0.76 -5.73 11.04
N VAL A 24 -1.38 -4.80 10.30
CA VAL A 24 -1.67 -3.45 10.80
C VAL A 24 -2.71 -3.50 11.92
N GLU A 25 -3.78 -4.27 11.76
CA GLU A 25 -4.80 -4.44 12.78
C GLU A 25 -4.26 -5.20 14.01
N ASP A 26 -3.43 -6.22 13.80
CA ASP A 26 -2.74 -6.93 14.88
C ASP A 26 -1.82 -5.99 15.67
N THR A 27 -1.05 -5.13 14.98
CA THR A 27 -0.19 -4.12 15.61
C THR A 27 -1.00 -3.15 16.46
N LYS A 28 -2.18 -2.71 15.99
CA LYS A 28 -3.07 -1.83 16.76
C LYS A 28 -3.69 -2.56 17.95
N ARG A 29 -4.11 -3.83 17.79
CA ARG A 29 -4.65 -4.67 18.85
C ARG A 29 -3.63 -4.88 19.98
N ASP A 30 -2.35 -5.01 19.62
CA ASP A 30 -1.22 -5.09 20.54
C ASP A 30 -0.86 -3.74 21.21
N ASN A 31 -1.62 -2.67 20.95
CA ASN A 31 -1.35 -1.31 21.42
C ASN A 31 0.04 -0.78 21.01
N LYS A 32 0.56 -1.26 19.87
CA LYS A 32 1.81 -0.81 19.25
C LYS A 32 1.51 0.25 18.18
N TYR A 33 2.57 0.84 17.63
CA TYR A 33 2.46 1.86 16.60
C TYR A 33 3.24 1.49 15.35
N LEU A 34 2.75 1.97 14.22
CA LEU A 34 3.49 1.93 12.96
C LEU A 34 4.42 3.13 12.88
N ALA A 35 5.63 2.90 12.38
CA ALA A 35 6.60 3.94 12.08
C ALA A 35 6.94 3.93 10.58
N CYS A 36 7.13 5.11 10.01
CA CYS A 36 7.52 5.24 8.61
C CYS A 36 8.90 4.62 8.39
N ALA A 37 8.99 3.64 7.49
CA ALA A 37 10.25 2.97 7.15
C ALA A 37 11.33 3.90 6.58
N HIS A 38 10.97 5.12 6.16
CA HIS A 38 11.90 6.08 5.58
C HIS A 38 12.36 7.19 6.52
N CYS A 39 11.57 7.55 7.54
CA CYS A 39 11.88 8.71 8.38
C CYS A 39 11.49 8.56 9.87
N GLY A 40 11.02 7.37 10.27
CA GLY A 40 10.65 7.05 11.65
C GLY A 40 9.39 7.76 12.18
N SER A 41 8.74 8.62 11.38
CA SER A 41 7.51 9.30 11.82
C SER A 41 6.35 8.32 12.02
N LYS A 42 5.59 8.51 13.09
CA LYS A 42 4.34 7.76 13.38
C LYS A 42 3.10 8.36 12.73
N LYS A 43 3.25 9.50 12.04
CA LYS A 43 2.11 10.27 11.50
C LYS A 43 1.79 9.78 10.09
N PHE A 44 0.66 9.11 9.93
CA PHE A 44 0.19 8.60 8.64
C PHE A 44 -1.18 9.17 8.23
N VAL A 45 -1.47 9.08 6.94
CA VAL A 45 -2.80 9.20 6.33
C VAL A 45 -3.07 7.88 5.62
N ARG A 46 -4.24 7.30 5.82
CA ARG A 46 -4.69 6.12 5.06
C ARG A 46 -5.18 6.58 3.69
N GLU A 47 -4.62 6.03 2.61
CA GLU A 47 -4.98 6.41 1.24
C GLU A 47 -6.01 5.44 0.65
N LYS A 48 -5.67 4.14 0.56
CA LYS A 48 -6.51 3.11 -0.04
C LYS A 48 -6.25 1.76 0.63
N ALA A 49 -7.24 0.88 0.61
CA ALA A 49 -7.06 -0.55 0.86
C ALA A 49 -7.46 -1.34 -0.40
N THR A 50 -6.74 -2.41 -0.73
CA THR A 50 -6.93 -3.17 -1.98
C THR A 50 -6.47 -4.61 -1.83
N ASN A 51 -6.96 -5.48 -2.69
CA ASN A 51 -6.54 -6.89 -2.82
C ASN A 51 -5.51 -7.11 -3.92
N ASN A 52 -5.22 -6.08 -4.72
CA ASN A 52 -4.30 -6.17 -5.83
C ASN A 52 -3.05 -5.33 -5.54
N ILE A 53 -1.88 -5.97 -5.46
CA ILE A 53 -0.62 -5.28 -5.21
C ILE A 53 -0.26 -4.26 -6.32
N ARG A 54 -0.77 -4.46 -7.55
CA ARG A 54 -0.52 -3.56 -8.68
C ARG A 54 -1.09 -2.16 -8.42
N ASP A 55 -2.28 -2.10 -7.83
CA ASP A 55 -2.90 -0.84 -7.40
C ASP A 55 -2.02 -0.04 -6.43
N CYS A 56 -1.23 -0.73 -5.61
CA CYS A 56 -0.39 -0.10 -4.59
C CYS A 56 0.85 0.57 -5.20
N MET A 57 1.39 -0.02 -6.26
CA MET A 57 2.63 0.47 -6.88
C MET A 57 2.37 1.63 -7.84
N LYS A 58 1.12 1.81 -8.32
CA LYS A 58 0.76 2.78 -9.38
C LYS A 58 1.66 2.67 -10.63
N GLU A 59 2.29 1.52 -10.79
CA GLU A 59 3.21 1.20 -11.87
C GLU A 59 2.42 0.76 -13.09
N ARG A 60 2.89 1.16 -14.27
CA ARG A 60 2.21 0.81 -15.52
C ARG A 60 2.45 -0.68 -15.79
N SER A 61 1.40 -1.49 -15.70
CA SER A 61 1.49 -2.89 -16.08
C SER A 61 1.13 -3.04 -17.56
N TYR A 62 1.90 -3.82 -18.31
CA TYR A 62 1.67 -4.06 -19.73
C TYR A 62 1.53 -5.55 -20.00
N LYS A 63 0.60 -5.93 -20.86
CA LYS A 63 0.42 -7.30 -21.35
C LYS A 63 0.26 -7.30 -22.86
N ARG A 64 0.80 -8.32 -23.53
CA ARG A 64 0.55 -8.54 -24.95
C ARG A 64 -0.83 -9.16 -25.16
N SER A 65 -1.63 -8.59 -26.05
CA SER A 65 -2.92 -9.11 -26.49
C SER A 65 -2.98 -9.06 -28.01
N GLY A 66 -3.02 -10.22 -28.66
CA GLY A 66 -2.95 -10.33 -30.13
C GLY A 66 -1.65 -9.77 -30.71
N GLY A 67 -0.53 -9.89 -30.01
CA GLY A 67 0.78 -9.39 -30.45
C GLY A 67 1.07 -7.91 -30.10
N ALA A 68 0.05 -7.08 -29.87
CA ALA A 68 0.23 -5.69 -29.46
C ALA A 68 0.44 -5.55 -27.94
N LEU A 69 1.34 -4.64 -27.52
CA LEU A 69 1.54 -4.28 -26.11
C LEU A 69 0.38 -3.37 -25.66
N ARG A 70 -0.36 -3.75 -24.62
CA ARG A 70 -1.45 -2.95 -24.05
C ARG A 70 -1.20 -2.70 -22.57
N GLN A 71 -1.48 -1.49 -22.10
CA GLN A 71 -1.51 -1.20 -20.68
C GLN A 71 -2.72 -1.93 -20.08
N VAL A 72 -2.50 -2.61 -18.97
CA VAL A 72 -3.55 -3.27 -18.18
C VAL A 72 -3.65 -2.53 -16.85
N GLU A 73 -4.89 -2.16 -16.50
CA GLU A 73 -5.25 -1.62 -15.18
C GLU A 73 -5.25 -2.73 -14.12
#